data_AF-A0A0Q4CA37-F1
#
_entry.id   AF-A0A0Q4CA37-F1
#
_cell.length_a   1.000
_cell.length_b   1.000
_cell.length_c   1.000
_cell.angle_alpha   90.00
_cell.angle_beta   90.00
_cell.angle_gamma   90.00
#
_symmetry.space_group_name_H-M   'P 1'
#
loop_
_entity.id
_entity.type
_entity.pdbx_description
1 polymer ?
#
loop_
_entity_poly.entity_id
_entity_poly.type
_entity_poly.pdbx_seq_one_letter_code
_entity_poly.pdbx_strand_id
1 'polypeptide(L)'
;MQPAQPEPQNRQALNTKKHLAMKKKNIDFESGCWTDRRKHSALSLMETFFQFHDPAAAKNRLYEMMEYAQNPKVLMKDNPSVIFHLYLSLRSFVRAGYCLQFKSKKWAIHAPAEQVPHLLLGSLSKEEYKDPFLVFQKAFSEFKIRDFDHFLAEIVYFSLGSFNNVPEGNIVTPFIHLNKMLDAAQLILERRKRKKNEVPVVASSNQPPDSLFAPS
;
A
#
# COMPACT_ATOMS: atom_id res chain seq x y z
N MET A 1 -45.27 52.66 5.20
CA MET A 1 -44.34 52.12 4.19
C MET A 1 -42.93 52.15 4.76
N GLN A 2 -42.39 50.99 5.13
CA GLN A 2 -40.97 50.77 5.45
C GLN A 2 -40.47 49.69 4.47
N PRO A 3 -39.27 49.82 3.87
CA PRO A 3 -38.74 48.76 3.02
C PRO A 3 -38.09 47.68 3.89
N ALA A 4 -38.44 46.43 3.59
CA ALA A 4 -37.88 45.23 4.20
C ALA A 4 -36.39 45.06 3.85
N GLN A 5 -35.58 44.77 4.85
CA GLN A 5 -34.20 44.31 4.70
C GLN A 5 -34.21 42.79 4.40
N PRO A 6 -33.41 42.27 3.45
CA PRO A 6 -33.34 40.84 3.22
C PRO A 6 -32.44 40.14 4.25
N GLU A 7 -32.88 38.98 4.75
CA GLU A 7 -32.15 38.10 5.67
C GLU A 7 -30.79 37.63 5.11
N PRO A 8 -29.76 37.41 5.97
CA PRO A 8 -28.48 36.89 5.54
C PRO A 8 -28.44 35.35 5.63
N GLN A 9 -29.11 34.64 4.71
CA GLN A 9 -29.09 33.16 4.69
C GLN A 9 -27.79 32.53 4.12
N ASN A 10 -26.76 33.31 3.78
CA ASN A 10 -25.62 32.78 3.01
C ASN A 10 -24.26 32.75 3.74
N ARG A 11 -24.21 33.03 5.06
CA ARG A 11 -22.93 32.94 5.82
C ARG A 11 -22.59 31.55 6.35
N GLN A 12 -23.58 30.65 6.51
CA GLN A 12 -23.33 29.31 7.03
C GLN A 12 -22.84 28.32 5.95
N ALA A 13 -23.23 28.50 4.69
CA ALA A 13 -22.77 27.66 3.57
C ALA A 13 -21.28 27.85 3.21
N LEU A 14 -20.69 29.00 3.59
CA LEU A 14 -19.26 29.28 3.35
C LEU A 14 -18.35 28.65 4.40
N ASN A 15 -18.87 28.33 5.60
CA ASN A 15 -18.10 27.69 6.67
C ASN A 15 -18.10 26.16 6.60
N THR A 16 -19.11 25.54 5.98
CA THR A 16 -19.11 24.08 5.74
C THR A 16 -18.18 23.67 4.61
N LYS A 17 -17.93 24.54 3.61
CA LYS A 17 -16.94 24.29 2.55
C LYS A 17 -15.49 24.36 3.04
N LYS A 18 -15.21 25.00 4.18
CA LYS A 18 -13.86 25.05 4.78
C LYS A 18 -13.47 23.76 5.52
N HIS A 19 -14.40 22.83 5.74
CA HIS A 19 -14.13 21.59 6.48
C HIS A 19 -13.80 20.36 5.61
N LEU A 20 -13.81 20.49 4.27
CA LEU A 20 -13.45 19.40 3.33
C LEU A 20 -12.11 19.61 2.62
N ALA A 21 -11.42 20.72 2.87
CA ALA A 21 -10.05 20.92 2.46
C ALA A 21 -9.11 20.60 3.63
N MET A 22 -9.07 19.33 4.07
CA MET A 22 -7.88 18.86 4.77
C MET A 22 -6.71 19.12 3.83
N LYS A 23 -5.89 20.14 4.15
CA LYS A 23 -4.61 20.36 3.50
C LYS A 23 -3.94 19.01 3.43
N LYS A 24 -3.77 18.46 2.22
CA LYS A 24 -2.97 17.25 1.99
C LYS A 24 -1.59 17.57 2.53
N LYS A 25 -1.33 17.29 3.80
CA LYS A 25 0.03 17.23 4.33
C LYS A 25 0.70 16.21 3.43
N ASN A 26 1.64 16.67 2.63
CA ASN A 26 2.39 15.80 1.75
C ASN A 26 3.21 14.93 2.71
N ILE A 27 2.74 13.70 2.94
CA ILE A 27 3.43 12.77 3.83
C ILE A 27 4.74 12.46 3.14
N ASP A 28 5.84 12.83 3.78
CA ASP A 28 7.15 12.39 3.34
C ASP A 28 7.20 10.86 3.50
N PHE A 29 7.49 10.17 2.40
CA PHE A 29 7.63 8.72 2.40
C PHE A 29 8.99 8.28 2.92
N GLU A 30 9.92 9.20 3.21
CA GLU A 30 11.29 8.91 3.64
C GLU A 30 12.03 7.98 2.64
N SER A 31 11.64 8.02 1.37
CA SER A 31 12.12 7.08 0.34
C SER A 31 13.45 7.50 -0.29
N GLY A 32 13.97 8.67 0.05
CA GLY A 32 15.16 9.24 -0.58
C GLY A 32 16.45 8.43 -0.39
N CYS A 33 16.47 7.50 0.56
CA CYS A 33 17.63 6.64 0.81
C CYS A 33 17.73 5.43 -0.14
N TRP A 34 16.64 5.06 -0.82
CA TRP A 34 16.59 3.85 -1.66
C TRP A 34 15.80 4.03 -2.97
N THR A 35 15.24 5.22 -3.20
CA THR A 35 14.59 5.60 -4.45
C THR A 35 15.13 6.95 -4.92
N ASP A 36 15.16 7.16 -6.24
CA ASP A 36 15.49 8.47 -6.82
C ASP A 36 14.57 9.56 -6.23
N ARG A 37 15.08 10.78 -6.01
CA ARG A 37 14.43 11.89 -5.24
C ARG A 37 13.21 12.51 -5.94
N ARG A 38 12.45 11.72 -6.68
CA ARG A 38 11.20 12.15 -7.32
C ARG A 38 10.06 12.10 -6.30
N LYS A 39 9.07 12.96 -6.49
CA LYS A 39 7.79 12.87 -5.76
C LYS A 39 7.11 11.56 -6.15
N HIS A 40 7.28 10.53 -5.33
CA HIS A 40 6.57 9.27 -5.51
C HIS A 40 5.10 9.44 -5.14
N SER A 41 4.22 8.76 -5.87
CA SER A 41 2.89 8.43 -5.37
C SER A 41 2.99 7.19 -4.48
N ALA A 42 2.03 6.97 -3.57
CA ALA A 42 2.02 5.76 -2.74
C ALA A 42 2.10 4.46 -3.56
N LEU A 43 1.43 4.41 -4.71
CA LEU A 43 1.46 3.24 -5.60
C LEU A 43 2.77 3.08 -6.34
N SER A 44 3.37 4.18 -6.82
CA SER A 44 4.68 4.09 -7.47
C SER A 44 5.76 3.68 -6.47
N LEU A 45 5.65 4.10 -5.20
CA LEU A 45 6.56 3.66 -4.16
C LEU A 45 6.44 2.16 -3.88
N MET A 46 5.22 1.61 -3.87
CA MET A 46 5.02 0.16 -3.75
C MET A 46 5.57 -0.59 -4.96
N GLU A 47 5.38 -0.05 -6.17
CA GLU A 47 5.96 -0.63 -7.37
C GLU A 47 7.49 -0.66 -7.30
N THR A 48 8.12 0.44 -6.85
CA THR A 48 9.57 0.50 -6.62
C THR A 48 10.02 -0.44 -5.50
N PHE A 49 9.26 -0.56 -4.40
CA PHE A 49 9.56 -1.52 -3.33
C PHE A 49 9.71 -2.93 -3.90
N PHE A 50 8.75 -3.38 -4.72
CA PHE A 50 8.78 -4.72 -5.31
C PHE A 50 9.71 -4.87 -6.52
N GLN A 51 10.33 -3.79 -7.00
CA GLN A 51 11.44 -3.87 -7.97
C GLN A 51 12.77 -4.18 -7.26
N PHE A 52 12.96 -3.64 -6.05
CA PHE A 52 14.16 -3.88 -5.25
C PHE A 52 14.06 -5.15 -4.39
N HIS A 53 12.85 -5.53 -4.00
CA HIS A 53 12.60 -6.67 -3.13
C HIS A 53 11.59 -7.61 -3.78
N ASP A 54 12.01 -8.81 -4.15
CA ASP A 54 11.05 -9.85 -4.53
C ASP A 54 10.03 -10.05 -3.39
N PRO A 55 8.70 -10.09 -3.65
CA PRO A 55 7.70 -10.13 -2.58
C PRO A 55 7.86 -11.32 -1.62
N ALA A 56 8.18 -12.51 -2.15
CA ALA A 56 8.38 -13.69 -1.32
C ALA A 56 9.68 -13.58 -0.51
N ALA A 57 10.76 -13.10 -1.14
CA ALA A 57 12.02 -12.84 -0.45
C ALA A 57 11.87 -11.77 0.65
N ALA A 58 11.15 -10.69 0.39
CA ALA A 58 10.89 -9.62 1.36
C ALA A 58 10.16 -10.14 2.61
N LYS A 59 9.13 -10.96 2.40
CA LYS A 59 8.38 -11.60 3.49
C LYS A 59 9.25 -12.58 4.26
N ASN A 60 9.93 -13.50 3.58
CA ASN A 60 10.83 -14.46 4.22
C ASN A 60 11.88 -13.74 5.06
N ARG A 61 12.42 -12.64 4.54
CA ARG A 61 13.38 -11.83 5.26
C ARG A 61 12.81 -11.16 6.51
N LEU A 62 11.58 -10.67 6.43
CA LEU A 62 10.85 -10.14 7.57
C LEU A 62 10.56 -11.24 8.62
N TYR A 63 10.23 -12.47 8.19
CA TYR A 63 10.07 -13.64 9.07
C TYR A 63 11.38 -13.98 9.77
N GLU A 64 12.50 -14.04 9.05
CA GLU A 64 13.82 -14.28 9.63
C GLU A 64 14.12 -13.21 10.69
N MET A 65 14.02 -11.93 10.36
CA MET A 65 14.25 -10.84 11.33
C MET A 65 13.40 -10.99 12.60
N MET A 66 12.14 -11.39 12.44
CA MET A 66 11.21 -11.64 13.55
C MET A 66 11.60 -12.88 14.39
N GLU A 67 12.09 -13.94 13.75
CA GLU A 67 12.58 -15.16 14.41
C GLU A 67 13.85 -14.87 15.22
N TYR A 68 14.82 -14.17 14.61
CA TYR A 68 16.06 -13.78 15.28
C TYR A 68 15.79 -12.80 16.44
N ALA A 69 14.87 -11.84 16.26
CA ALA A 69 14.50 -10.91 17.32
C ALA A 69 13.90 -11.58 18.57
N GLN A 70 13.28 -12.75 18.41
CA GLN A 70 12.75 -13.56 19.52
C GLN A 70 13.78 -14.54 20.10
N ASN A 71 14.90 -14.77 19.40
CA ASN A 71 15.94 -15.71 19.77
C ASN A 71 17.26 -14.99 20.09
N PRO A 72 17.39 -14.38 21.28
CA PRO A 72 18.55 -13.55 21.66
C PRO A 72 19.92 -14.24 21.59
N LYS A 73 19.92 -15.58 21.56
CA LYS A 73 21.12 -16.43 21.49
C LYS A 73 21.69 -16.56 20.09
N VAL A 74 20.94 -16.18 19.06
CA VAL A 74 21.32 -16.36 17.65
C VAL A 74 21.29 -15.00 16.98
N LEU A 75 22.37 -14.66 16.30
CA LEU A 75 22.53 -13.41 15.56
C LEU A 75 22.34 -13.65 14.07
N MET A 76 21.63 -12.75 13.38
CA MET A 76 21.57 -12.80 11.91
C MET A 76 22.99 -12.67 11.33
N LYS A 77 23.37 -13.61 10.46
CA LYS A 77 24.71 -13.65 9.86
C LYS A 77 24.87 -12.71 8.67
N ASP A 78 23.79 -12.09 8.22
CA ASP A 78 23.83 -11.27 7.03
C ASP A 78 24.54 -9.95 7.26
N ASN A 79 24.95 -9.32 6.16
CA ASN A 79 25.50 -7.98 6.20
C ASN A 79 24.46 -7.01 6.80
N PRO A 80 24.78 -6.31 7.91
CA PRO A 80 23.87 -5.37 8.55
C PRO A 80 23.31 -4.31 7.61
N SER A 81 24.06 -3.94 6.57
CA SER A 81 23.62 -2.99 5.54
C SER A 81 22.39 -3.49 4.78
N VAL A 82 22.30 -4.79 4.49
CA VAL A 82 21.15 -5.38 3.78
C VAL A 82 19.90 -5.33 4.66
N ILE A 83 20.05 -5.65 5.95
CA ILE A 83 18.97 -5.58 6.93
C ILE A 83 18.49 -4.13 7.10
N PHE A 84 19.44 -3.19 7.17
CA PHE A 84 19.11 -1.77 7.27
C PHE A 84 18.43 -1.22 6.01
N HIS A 85 18.83 -1.66 4.82
CA HIS A 85 18.14 -1.29 3.58
C HIS A 85 16.69 -1.80 3.54
N LEU A 86 16.44 -3.04 3.97
CA LEU A 86 15.08 -3.56 4.08
C LEU A 86 14.27 -2.77 5.11
N TYR A 87 14.84 -2.47 6.27
CA TYR A 87 14.22 -1.64 7.31
C TYR A 87 13.75 -0.28 6.77
N LEU A 88 14.63 0.45 6.08
CA LEU A 88 14.29 1.74 5.49
C LEU A 88 13.20 1.59 4.41
N SER A 89 13.30 0.55 3.59
CA SER A 89 12.30 0.25 2.55
C SER A 89 10.92 -0.04 3.15
N LEU A 90 10.87 -0.80 4.25
CA LEU A 90 9.63 -1.13 4.97
C LEU A 90 9.03 0.11 5.65
N ARG A 91 9.85 0.99 6.23
CA ARG A 91 9.36 2.27 6.81
C ARG A 91 8.71 3.17 5.75
N SER A 92 9.32 3.25 4.58
CA SER A 92 8.75 3.94 3.43
C SER A 92 7.46 3.27 2.95
N PHE A 93 7.45 1.93 2.87
CA PHE A 93 6.28 1.15 2.50
C PHE A 93 5.09 1.40 3.44
N VAL A 94 5.31 1.41 4.76
CA VAL A 94 4.28 1.71 5.77
C VAL A 94 3.66 3.09 5.53
N ARG A 95 4.47 4.12 5.25
CA ARG A 95 3.98 5.47 4.94
C ARG A 95 3.15 5.51 3.65
N ALA A 96 3.56 4.76 2.62
CA ALA A 96 2.75 4.60 1.41
C ALA A 96 1.43 3.85 1.70
N GLY A 97 1.47 2.80 2.51
CA GLY A 97 0.28 2.08 2.98
C GLY A 97 -0.70 3.00 3.71
N TYR A 98 -0.20 3.88 4.57
CA TYR A 98 -1.01 4.88 5.26
C TYR A 98 -1.73 5.81 4.28
N CYS A 99 -1.08 6.21 3.19
CA CYS A 99 -1.74 6.96 2.12
C CYS A 99 -2.78 6.14 1.35
N LEU A 100 -2.58 4.82 1.20
CA LEU A 100 -3.52 3.94 0.50
C LEU A 100 -4.80 3.67 1.29
N GLN A 101 -4.80 3.76 2.62
CA GLN A 101 -6.02 3.56 3.41
C GLN A 101 -7.16 4.53 3.01
N PHE A 102 -6.80 5.73 2.53
CA PHE A 102 -7.73 6.77 2.11
C PHE A 102 -8.17 6.64 0.65
N LYS A 103 -7.67 5.63 -0.08
CA LYS A 103 -8.11 5.37 -1.46
C LYS A 103 -9.47 4.69 -1.43
N SER A 104 -10.38 5.17 -2.29
CA SER A 104 -11.76 4.67 -2.34
C SER A 104 -11.90 3.37 -3.14
N LYS A 105 -12.95 2.61 -2.84
CA LYS A 105 -13.45 1.44 -3.60
C LYS A 105 -13.67 1.69 -5.11
N LYS A 106 -13.68 2.93 -5.60
CA LYS A 106 -13.69 3.20 -7.06
C LYS A 106 -12.42 2.72 -7.77
N TRP A 107 -11.35 2.48 -7.00
CA TRP A 107 -10.14 1.77 -7.43
C TRP A 107 -10.26 0.25 -7.26
N ALA A 108 -11.45 -0.30 -7.00
CA ALA A 108 -11.71 -1.73 -7.05
C ALA A 108 -11.46 -2.20 -8.48
N ILE A 109 -10.19 -2.50 -8.75
CA ILE A 109 -9.77 -3.21 -9.92
C ILE A 109 -10.52 -4.54 -9.83
N HIS A 110 -11.36 -4.79 -10.83
CA HIS A 110 -12.36 -5.86 -10.84
C HIS A 110 -11.82 -7.11 -10.16
N ALA A 111 -12.46 -7.51 -9.06
CA ALA A 111 -12.23 -8.82 -8.49
C ALA A 111 -12.62 -9.85 -9.55
N PRO A 112 -11.83 -10.91 -9.79
CA PRO A 112 -12.25 -12.01 -10.63
C PRO A 112 -13.62 -12.54 -10.15
N ALA A 113 -14.53 -12.82 -11.06
CA ALA A 113 -15.86 -13.35 -10.75
C ALA A 113 -15.82 -14.78 -10.17
N GLU A 114 -14.66 -15.43 -10.21
CA GLU A 114 -14.48 -16.84 -9.92
C GLU A 114 -14.04 -17.11 -8.47
N GLN A 115 -14.35 -18.31 -8.00
CA GLN A 115 -13.91 -18.80 -6.69
C GLN A 115 -12.39 -18.79 -6.63
N VAL A 116 -11.83 -17.82 -5.91
CA VAL A 116 -10.38 -17.65 -5.77
C VAL A 116 -9.83 -18.84 -4.97
N PRO A 117 -8.94 -19.65 -5.56
CA PRO A 117 -8.28 -20.75 -4.84
C PRO A 117 -7.61 -20.23 -3.57
N HIS A 118 -7.72 -20.96 -2.45
CA HIS A 118 -7.14 -20.55 -1.16
C HIS A 118 -5.65 -20.18 -1.23
N LEU A 119 -4.89 -20.85 -2.10
CA LEU A 119 -3.47 -20.58 -2.34
C LEU A 119 -3.20 -19.17 -2.92
N LEU A 120 -4.17 -18.59 -3.62
CA LEU A 120 -4.08 -17.23 -4.19
C LEU A 120 -4.46 -16.12 -3.19
N LEU A 121 -5.03 -16.46 -2.03
CA LEU A 121 -5.38 -15.47 -1.01
C LEU A 121 -4.18 -15.06 -0.15
N GLY A 122 -3.12 -15.87 -0.06
CA GLY A 122 -2.00 -15.59 0.84
C GLY A 122 -2.49 -15.45 2.28
N SER A 123 -2.15 -14.34 2.95
CA SER A 123 -2.66 -14.02 4.28
C SER A 123 -4.01 -13.26 4.29
N LEU A 124 -4.57 -12.95 3.11
CA LEU A 124 -5.78 -12.14 3.00
C LEU A 124 -7.06 -12.96 3.23
N SER A 125 -8.04 -12.35 3.88
CA SER A 125 -9.42 -12.88 3.89
C SER A 125 -10.09 -12.70 2.53
N LYS A 126 -11.21 -13.40 2.28
CA LYS A 126 -12.00 -13.26 1.04
C LYS A 126 -12.46 -11.80 0.80
N GLU A 127 -12.79 -11.09 1.88
CA GLU A 127 -13.20 -9.67 1.83
C GLU A 127 -12.03 -8.76 1.44
N GLU A 128 -10.87 -8.96 2.08
CA GLU A 128 -9.64 -8.23 1.81
C GLU A 128 -9.08 -8.55 0.43
N TYR A 129 -9.25 -9.77 -0.05
CA TYR A 129 -8.91 -10.11 -1.43
C TYR A 129 -9.77 -9.30 -2.39
N LYS A 130 -11.09 -9.22 -2.19
CA LYS A 130 -11.99 -8.41 -3.04
C LYS A 130 -11.60 -6.93 -3.00
N ASP A 131 -11.40 -6.38 -1.80
CA ASP A 131 -10.99 -5.00 -1.56
C ASP A 131 -9.67 -4.92 -0.77
N PRO A 132 -8.51 -4.93 -1.45
CA PRO A 132 -7.21 -4.92 -0.78
C PRO A 132 -6.92 -3.62 -0.02
N PHE A 133 -7.65 -2.53 -0.30
CA PHE A 133 -7.49 -1.29 0.47
C PHE A 133 -7.98 -1.43 1.92
N LEU A 134 -8.90 -2.37 2.16
CA LEU A 134 -9.41 -2.68 3.50
C LEU A 134 -8.30 -3.14 4.46
N VAL A 135 -7.27 -3.80 3.94
CA VAL A 135 -6.13 -4.26 4.75
C VAL A 135 -5.40 -3.08 5.40
N PHE A 136 -5.13 -2.02 4.62
CA PHE A 136 -4.51 -0.81 5.14
C PHE A 136 -5.44 -0.09 6.13
N GLN A 137 -6.74 -0.02 5.83
CA GLN A 137 -7.71 0.59 6.75
C GLN A 137 -7.76 -0.13 8.10
N LYS A 138 -7.80 -1.47 8.10
CA LYS A 138 -7.76 -2.26 9.33
C LYS A 138 -6.45 -2.04 10.10
N ALA A 139 -5.31 -2.13 9.43
CA ALA A 139 -4.01 -1.91 10.06
C ALA A 139 -3.91 -0.53 10.73
N PHE A 140 -4.30 0.54 10.03
CA PHE A 140 -4.22 1.90 10.56
C PHE A 140 -5.39 2.33 11.44
N SER A 141 -6.42 1.50 11.58
CA SER A 141 -7.44 1.65 12.63
C SER A 141 -6.93 1.22 14.00
N GLU A 142 -5.97 0.29 14.03
CA GLU A 142 -5.38 -0.26 15.25
C GLU A 142 -4.02 0.37 15.58
N PHE A 143 -3.22 0.68 14.56
CA PHE A 143 -1.85 1.18 14.72
C PHE A 143 -1.61 2.54 14.05
N LYS A 144 -0.76 3.36 14.66
CA LYS A 144 -0.19 4.56 14.04
C LYS A 144 1.07 4.19 13.25
N ILE A 145 1.47 5.06 12.32
CA ILE A 145 2.76 4.92 11.61
C ILE A 145 3.93 4.75 12.60
N ARG A 146 3.91 5.49 13.71
CA ARG A 146 4.96 5.41 14.73
C ARG A 146 5.03 4.05 15.42
N ASP A 147 3.91 3.35 15.56
CA ASP A 147 3.90 2.03 16.19
C ASP A 147 4.57 1.00 15.27
N PHE A 148 4.35 1.11 13.94
CA PHE A 148 5.12 0.36 12.95
C PHE A 148 6.59 0.76 12.90
N ASP A 149 6.93 2.05 13.00
CA ASP A 149 8.33 2.50 13.05
C ASP A 149 9.05 1.91 14.27
N HIS A 150 8.39 1.88 15.43
CA HIS A 150 8.93 1.28 16.65
C HIS A 150 9.11 -0.24 16.50
N PHE A 151 8.07 -0.94 16.05
CA PHE A 151 8.13 -2.37 15.75
C PHE A 151 9.29 -2.70 14.80
N LEU A 152 9.42 -1.98 13.68
CA LEU A 152 10.48 -2.20 12.70
C LEU A 152 11.88 -1.94 13.30
N ALA A 153 12.01 -0.93 14.17
CA ALA A 153 13.26 -0.66 14.86
C ALA A 153 13.61 -1.77 15.87
N GLU A 154 12.63 -2.26 16.63
CA GLU A 154 12.84 -3.35 17.59
C GLU A 154 13.28 -4.63 16.88
N ILE A 155 12.57 -5.08 15.83
CA ILE A 155 12.95 -6.32 15.14
C ILE A 155 14.35 -6.20 14.53
N VAL A 156 14.73 -5.04 13.99
CA VAL A 156 16.07 -4.83 13.44
C VAL A 156 17.11 -4.86 14.55
N TYR A 157 16.87 -4.10 15.62
CA TYR A 157 17.76 -4.02 16.77
C TYR A 157 18.06 -5.41 17.32
N PHE A 158 17.02 -6.16 17.71
CA PHE A 158 17.17 -7.49 18.30
C PHE A 158 17.67 -8.54 17.30
N SER A 159 17.38 -8.40 16.00
CA SER A 159 17.93 -9.32 14.98
C SER A 159 19.44 -9.16 14.75
N LEU A 160 19.99 -7.98 15.04
CA LEU A 160 21.38 -7.59 14.77
C LEU A 160 22.29 -7.60 16.00
N GLY A 161 21.78 -7.90 17.20
CA GLY A 161 22.61 -7.96 18.41
C GLY A 161 22.30 -9.18 19.25
N SER A 162 23.31 -9.65 19.97
CA SER A 162 23.11 -10.65 21.03
C SER A 162 22.79 -9.89 22.31
N PHE A 163 21.52 -9.86 22.69
CA PHE A 163 21.05 -9.20 23.90
C PHE A 163 20.48 -10.23 24.86
N ASN A 164 20.49 -9.94 26.17
CA ASN A 164 19.90 -10.85 27.16
C ASN A 164 18.40 -10.63 27.37
N ASN A 165 17.80 -9.71 26.62
CA ASN A 165 16.39 -9.36 26.66
C ASN A 165 15.73 -9.63 25.30
N VAL A 166 14.40 -9.73 25.34
CA VAL A 166 13.52 -9.83 24.19
C VAL A 166 12.70 -8.55 24.07
N PRO A 167 12.07 -8.28 22.92
CA PRO A 167 11.14 -7.16 22.78
C PRO A 167 10.07 -7.19 23.89
N GLU A 168 9.96 -6.09 24.62
CA GLU A 168 9.01 -5.98 25.74
C GLU A 168 7.57 -5.71 25.24
N GLY A 169 7.45 -5.18 24.02
CA GLY A 169 6.18 -4.85 23.37
C GLY A 169 5.60 -5.96 22.51
N ASN A 170 4.33 -5.78 22.10
CA ASN A 170 3.68 -6.66 21.14
C ASN A 170 4.25 -6.43 19.73
N ILE A 171 5.25 -7.22 19.37
CA ILE A 171 5.84 -7.25 18.02
C ILE A 171 5.06 -8.15 17.04
N VAL A 172 4.22 -9.06 17.53
CA VAL A 172 3.50 -10.06 16.71
C VAL A 172 2.35 -9.43 15.93
N THR A 173 1.53 -8.60 16.57
CA THR A 173 0.37 -8.01 15.89
C THR A 173 0.77 -7.03 14.77
N PRO A 174 1.72 -6.09 14.98
CA PRO A 174 2.25 -5.25 13.89
C PRO A 174 2.88 -6.09 12.77
N PHE A 175 3.58 -7.17 13.11
CA PHE A 175 4.15 -8.10 12.14
C PHE A 175 3.08 -8.75 11.25
N ILE A 176 1.97 -9.23 11.83
CA ILE A 176 0.85 -9.82 11.09
C ILE A 176 0.24 -8.79 10.14
N HIS A 177 -0.05 -7.57 10.63
CA HIS A 177 -0.60 -6.51 9.79
C HIS A 177 0.33 -6.11 8.66
N LEU A 178 1.64 -6.00 8.91
CA LEU A 178 2.62 -5.68 7.89
C LEU A 178 2.69 -6.76 6.79
N ASN A 179 2.66 -8.04 7.17
CA ASN A 179 2.60 -9.14 6.20
C ASN A 179 1.33 -9.09 5.33
N LYS A 180 0.17 -8.83 5.94
CA LYS A 180 -1.08 -8.66 5.18
C LYS A 180 -1.01 -7.45 4.24
N MET A 181 -0.43 -6.34 4.69
CA MET A 181 -0.24 -5.15 3.85
C MET A 181 0.67 -5.43 2.64
N LEU A 182 1.72 -6.25 2.78
CA LEU A 182 2.57 -6.69 1.67
C LEU A 182 1.76 -7.50 0.64
N ASP A 183 0.97 -8.48 1.09
CA ASP A 183 0.12 -9.28 0.19
C ASP A 183 -0.92 -8.41 -0.53
N ALA A 184 -1.54 -7.47 0.19
CA ALA A 184 -2.51 -6.53 -0.39
C ALA A 184 -1.87 -5.59 -1.42
N ALA A 185 -0.66 -5.09 -1.15
CA ALA A 185 0.07 -4.22 -2.07
C ALA A 185 0.45 -4.97 -3.35
N GLN A 186 0.93 -6.20 -3.24
CA GLN A 186 1.22 -7.04 -4.40
C GLN A 186 -0.05 -7.25 -5.25
N LEU A 187 -1.16 -7.62 -4.62
CA LEU A 187 -2.43 -7.82 -5.31
C LEU A 187 -2.92 -6.56 -6.05
N ILE A 188 -2.80 -5.37 -5.42
CA ILE A 188 -3.15 -4.09 -6.06
C ILE A 188 -2.32 -3.87 -7.33
N LEU A 189 -1.02 -4.15 -7.28
CA LEU A 189 -0.13 -3.95 -8.41
C LEU A 189 -0.38 -4.97 -9.53
N GLU A 190 -0.58 -6.23 -9.20
CA GLU A 190 -0.93 -7.29 -10.17
C GLU A 190 -2.21 -6.93 -10.92
N ARG A 191 -3.26 -6.55 -10.17
CA ARG A 191 -4.53 -6.10 -10.73
C ARG A 191 -4.35 -4.88 -11.63
N ARG A 192 -3.53 -3.90 -11.23
CA ARG A 192 -3.22 -2.72 -12.04
C ARG A 192 -2.50 -3.09 -13.33
N LYS A 193 -1.57 -4.05 -13.31
CA LYS A 193 -0.86 -4.55 -14.49
C LYS A 193 -1.83 -5.24 -15.47
N ARG A 194 -2.73 -6.10 -14.97
CA ARG A 194 -3.77 -6.76 -15.81
C ARG A 194 -4.65 -5.74 -16.54
N LYS A 195 -5.14 -4.72 -15.83
CA LYS A 195 -5.95 -3.64 -16.42
C LYS A 195 -5.22 -2.88 -17.54
N LYS A 196 -3.90 -2.69 -17.41
CA LYS A 196 -3.09 -2.04 -18.47
C LYS A 196 -2.93 -2.94 -19.69
N ASN A 197 -2.82 -4.25 -19.49
CA ASN A 197 -2.63 -5.22 -20.57
C ASN A 197 -3.94 -5.55 -21.33
N GLU A 198 -5.11 -5.39 -20.67
CA GLU A 198 -6.43 -5.55 -21.30
C GLU A 198 -6.83 -4.39 -22.23
N VAL A 199 -6.08 -3.28 -22.24
CA VAL A 199 -6.27 -2.15 -23.17
C VAL A 199 -4.96 -2.02 -23.96
N PRO A 200 -4.77 -2.71 -25.11
CA PRO A 200 -5.25 -2.20 -26.43
C PRO A 200 -5.40 -3.26 -27.58
N VAL A 201 -6.61 -3.57 -28.09
CA VAL A 201 -6.80 -4.18 -29.46
C VAL A 201 -8.10 -3.74 -30.18
N VAL A 202 -8.90 -2.78 -29.67
CA VAL A 202 -10.19 -2.40 -30.31
C VAL A 202 -10.19 -0.96 -30.84
N ALA A 203 -9.09 -0.56 -31.48
CA ALA A 203 -9.01 0.74 -32.15
C ALA A 203 -8.14 0.68 -33.41
N SER A 204 -8.42 -0.25 -34.33
CA SER A 204 -8.16 -0.03 -35.76
C SER A 204 -8.79 -1.15 -36.62
N SER A 205 -10.03 -0.97 -37.05
CA SER A 205 -10.52 -1.39 -38.37
C SER A 205 -11.98 -0.95 -38.56
N ASN A 206 -12.20 0.31 -38.91
CA ASN A 206 -13.41 0.69 -39.63
C ASN A 206 -12.96 1.03 -41.05
N GLN A 207 -12.92 0.02 -41.92
CA GLN A 207 -12.94 0.21 -43.36
C GLN A 207 -14.41 0.13 -43.81
N PRO A 208 -14.93 1.07 -44.60
CA PRO A 208 -16.31 1.00 -45.08
C PRO A 208 -16.46 -0.10 -46.15
N PRO A 209 -17.68 -0.64 -46.34
CA PRO A 209 -17.93 -1.63 -47.37
C PRO A 209 -18.02 -0.96 -48.74
N ASP A 210 -17.06 -1.26 -49.63
CA ASP A 210 -17.21 -0.95 -51.05
C ASP A 210 -18.28 -1.87 -51.65
N SER A 211 -19.45 -1.28 -51.85
CA SER A 211 -20.57 -1.87 -52.57
C SER A 211 -20.33 -1.82 -54.08
N LEU A 212 -20.54 -2.99 -54.71
CA LEU A 212 -21.09 -3.24 -56.04
C LEU A 212 -20.80 -2.22 -57.15
N PHE A 213 -20.12 -2.67 -58.21
CA PHE A 213 -20.64 -2.55 -59.58
C PHE A 213 -19.89 -3.52 -60.53
N ALA A 214 -20.64 -4.49 -61.06
CA ALA A 214 -20.50 -5.01 -62.43
C ALA A 214 -21.83 -4.67 -63.14
N PRO A 215 -22.01 -4.79 -64.47
CA PRO A 215 -21.10 -5.22 -65.54
C PRO A 215 -21.15 -4.32 -66.81
N SER A 216 -20.33 -4.63 -67.83
CA SER A 216 -20.71 -4.81 -69.25
C SER A 216 -19.55 -5.44 -70.00
#